data_AF-A0A2E4BW24-F1
#
_entry.id   AF-A0A2E4BW24-F1
#
_cell.length_a   1.000
_cell.length_b   1.000
_cell.length_c   1.000
_cell.angle_alpha   90.00
_cell.angle_beta   90.00
_cell.angle_gamma   90.00
#
_symmetry.space_group_name_H-M   'P 1'
#
loop_
_entity.id
_entity.type
_entity.pdbx_description
1 polymer ?
#
loop_
_entity_poly.entity_id
_entity_poly.type
_entity_poly.pdbx_seq_one_letter_code
_entity_poly.pdbx_strand_id
1 'polypeptide(L)'
;MSTNRISDTTPGDEIFPQFTGLYALVASEVSGLSDTHLDWSSSTWEWSKWSIKQQVSHMGSFLPGWLLRRWGNQLFPDGLQDLGQLAEYKKSDKGWWLDEERYPNLSDLLQKLQDGLNLAQQILSTETLGSLRTKEEPRPDTPPHWAWFADAHPTGIRWHESIPNFTYISLEATFRHLYFEVITHLYNIQRIKKAQNLHTVVIVPMEGYLALPNWDRSEP
;
A
#
# COMPACT_ATOMS: atom_id res chain seq x y z
N MET A 1 -3.46 27.92 22.70
CA MET A 1 -4.27 27.40 21.58
C MET A 1 -4.52 25.93 21.86
N SER A 2 -5.77 25.54 22.12
CA SER A 2 -6.11 24.12 22.30
C SER A 2 -5.98 23.46 20.94
N THR A 3 -4.95 22.66 20.73
CA THR A 3 -4.95 21.71 19.61
C THR A 3 -6.16 20.81 19.82
N ASN A 4 -7.13 20.83 18.90
CA ASN A 4 -8.22 19.85 18.91
C ASN A 4 -7.57 18.48 18.77
N ARG A 5 -7.34 17.82 19.90
CA ARG A 5 -6.79 16.47 19.94
C ARG A 5 -7.89 15.56 19.40
N ILE A 6 -7.62 14.93 18.26
CA ILE A 6 -8.52 13.93 17.68
C ILE A 6 -8.80 12.88 18.76
N SER A 7 -10.08 12.58 18.98
CA SER A 7 -10.54 11.65 20.02
C SER A 7 -10.17 10.21 19.65
N ASP A 8 -9.89 9.36 20.64
CA ASP A 8 -9.70 7.92 20.41
C ASP A 8 -10.98 7.24 19.92
N THR A 9 -12.14 7.86 20.10
CA THR A 9 -13.43 7.38 19.56
C THR A 9 -13.70 7.82 18.11
N THR A 10 -12.78 8.57 17.49
CA THR A 10 -12.95 9.03 16.11
C THR A 10 -12.96 7.82 15.16
N PRO A 11 -13.96 7.68 14.28
CA PRO A 11 -14.02 6.60 13.29
C PRO A 11 -12.77 6.52 12.41
N GLY A 12 -12.33 5.30 12.07
CA GLY A 12 -11.10 5.09 11.31
C GLY A 12 -11.13 5.69 9.90
N ASP A 13 -12.30 5.72 9.27
CA ASP A 13 -12.52 6.34 7.95
C ASP A 13 -12.39 7.87 7.98
N GLU A 14 -12.70 8.52 9.10
CA GLU A 14 -12.39 9.94 9.33
C GLU A 14 -10.89 10.20 9.54
N ILE A 15 -10.15 9.22 10.08
CA ILE A 15 -8.68 9.31 10.23
C ILE A 15 -7.97 9.11 8.89
N PHE A 16 -8.50 8.23 8.05
CA PHE A 16 -7.92 7.83 6.77
C PHE A 16 -8.85 8.09 5.57
N PRO A 17 -9.31 9.34 5.37
CA PRO A 17 -10.29 9.66 4.34
C PRO A 17 -9.77 9.40 2.92
N GLN A 18 -8.44 9.33 2.74
CA GLN A 18 -7.79 9.15 1.45
C GLN A 18 -8.17 7.82 0.77
N PHE A 19 -8.57 6.79 1.53
CA PHE A 19 -8.91 5.47 0.97
C PHE A 19 -10.12 5.51 0.01
N THR A 20 -11.05 6.47 0.19
CA THR A 20 -12.25 6.61 -0.65
C THR A 20 -11.90 6.95 -2.11
N GLY A 21 -10.76 7.60 -2.37
CA GLY A 21 -10.38 8.09 -3.70
C GLY A 21 -9.29 7.28 -4.41
N LEU A 22 -8.57 6.39 -3.70
CA LEU A 22 -7.36 5.74 -4.22
C LEU A 22 -7.61 4.93 -5.50
N TYR A 23 -8.70 4.18 -5.58
CA TYR A 23 -9.02 3.40 -6.76
C TYR A 23 -9.17 4.28 -8.00
N ALA A 24 -9.92 5.38 -7.89
CA ALA A 24 -10.18 6.28 -9.01
C ALA A 24 -8.88 6.94 -9.53
N LEU A 25 -7.95 7.27 -8.64
CA LEU A 25 -6.63 7.80 -9.01
C LEU A 25 -5.85 6.80 -9.86
N VAL A 26 -5.73 5.54 -9.38
CA VAL A 26 -4.98 4.51 -10.09
C VAL A 26 -5.66 4.13 -11.41
N ALA A 27 -6.97 3.87 -11.38
CA ALA A 27 -7.74 3.48 -12.57
C ALA A 27 -7.71 4.56 -13.67
N SER A 28 -7.78 5.84 -13.29
CA SER A 28 -7.64 6.94 -14.25
C SER A 28 -6.25 6.98 -14.87
N GLU A 29 -5.20 6.81 -14.05
CA GLU A 29 -3.81 6.91 -14.50
C GLU A 29 -3.42 5.83 -15.52
N VAL A 30 -4.03 4.64 -15.43
CA VAL A 30 -3.75 3.50 -16.32
C VAL A 30 -4.77 3.33 -17.45
N SER A 31 -5.80 4.18 -17.51
CA SER A 31 -6.88 4.05 -18.50
C SER A 31 -6.36 4.25 -19.93
N GLY A 32 -6.80 3.39 -20.84
CA GLY A 32 -6.45 3.46 -22.27
C GLY A 32 -5.03 3.02 -22.64
N LEU A 33 -4.25 2.50 -21.69
CA LEU A 33 -2.94 1.92 -21.98
C LEU A 33 -3.08 0.58 -22.73
N SER A 34 -2.25 0.37 -23.74
CA SER A 34 -2.14 -0.91 -24.44
C SER A 34 -1.27 -1.88 -23.64
N ASP A 35 -1.33 -3.18 -23.98
CA ASP A 35 -0.46 -4.20 -23.35
C ASP A 35 1.02 -3.84 -23.50
N THR A 36 1.43 -3.27 -24.63
CA THR A 36 2.80 -2.78 -24.82
C THR A 36 3.19 -1.71 -23.81
N HIS A 37 2.30 -0.76 -23.50
CA HIS A 37 2.57 0.25 -22.48
C HIS A 37 2.58 -0.36 -21.06
N LEU A 38 1.70 -1.33 -20.82
CA LEU A 38 1.52 -1.98 -19.53
C LEU A 38 2.69 -2.90 -19.16
N ASP A 39 3.28 -3.57 -20.14
CA ASP A 39 4.36 -4.56 -19.98
C ASP A 39 5.76 -3.97 -20.19
N TRP A 40 5.87 -2.69 -20.60
CA TRP A 40 7.16 -2.01 -20.72
C TRP A 40 7.91 -1.98 -19.38
N SER A 41 9.21 -2.25 -19.43
CA SER A 41 10.13 -2.12 -18.29
C SER A 41 11.52 -1.72 -18.80
N SER A 42 12.35 -1.19 -17.91
CA SER A 42 13.72 -0.78 -18.20
C SER A 42 14.64 -0.97 -16.99
N SER A 43 15.91 -1.23 -17.25
CA SER A 43 16.97 -1.28 -16.22
C SER A 43 17.66 0.07 -15.99
N THR A 44 17.27 1.13 -16.70
CA THR A 44 17.88 2.46 -16.56
C THR A 44 17.65 3.07 -15.17
N TRP A 45 16.46 2.87 -14.60
CA TRP A 45 16.12 3.31 -13.25
C TRP A 45 15.62 2.12 -12.42
N GLU A 46 15.89 2.11 -11.12
CA GLU A 46 15.42 1.01 -10.24
C GLU A 46 13.88 0.90 -10.25
N TRP A 47 13.18 2.05 -10.25
CA TRP A 47 11.72 2.09 -10.30
C TRP A 47 11.14 1.65 -11.65
N SER A 48 11.93 1.61 -12.74
CA SER A 48 11.47 1.16 -14.06
C SER A 48 11.65 -0.34 -14.30
N LYS A 49 12.27 -1.07 -13.37
CA LYS A 49 12.42 -2.53 -13.46
C LYS A 49 11.08 -3.26 -13.38
N TRP A 50 10.08 -2.61 -12.79
CA TRP A 50 8.71 -3.12 -12.70
C TRP A 50 7.84 -2.40 -13.72
N SER A 51 7.10 -3.16 -14.51
CA SER A 51 6.15 -2.62 -15.48
C SER A 51 4.93 -2.00 -14.78
N ILE A 52 4.15 -1.19 -15.50
CA ILE A 52 2.90 -0.61 -14.95
C ILE A 52 1.97 -1.73 -14.44
N LYS A 53 1.88 -2.83 -15.19
CA LYS A 53 1.11 -4.01 -14.80
C LYS A 53 1.60 -4.60 -13.47
N GLN A 54 2.91 -4.70 -13.26
CA GLN A 54 3.50 -5.17 -12.01
C GLN A 54 3.28 -4.20 -10.85
N GLN A 55 3.31 -2.88 -11.10
CA GLN A 55 2.97 -1.89 -10.07
C GLN A 55 1.52 -2.06 -9.58
N VAL A 56 0.55 -2.21 -10.50
CA VAL A 56 -0.87 -2.43 -10.15
C VAL A 56 -1.06 -3.79 -9.47
N SER A 57 -0.42 -4.83 -9.98
CA SER A 57 -0.46 -6.17 -9.40
C SER A 57 0.09 -6.21 -7.98
N HIS A 58 1.20 -5.49 -7.72
CA HIS A 58 1.74 -5.33 -6.39
C HIS A 58 0.71 -4.69 -5.45
N MET A 59 0.18 -3.52 -5.81
CA MET A 59 -0.84 -2.82 -5.00
C MET A 59 -2.04 -3.72 -4.67
N GLY A 60 -2.55 -4.47 -5.66
CA GLY A 60 -3.67 -5.40 -5.48
C GLY A 60 -3.37 -6.59 -4.57
N SER A 61 -2.14 -7.12 -4.57
CA SER A 61 -1.73 -8.19 -3.65
C SER A 61 -1.40 -7.68 -2.24
N PHE A 62 -0.87 -6.47 -2.15
CA PHE A 62 -0.24 -5.91 -0.96
C PHE A 62 -1.28 -5.59 0.13
N LEU A 63 -2.37 -4.94 -0.26
CA LEU A 63 -3.48 -4.57 0.63
C LEU A 63 -4.07 -5.78 1.39
N PRO A 64 -4.63 -6.81 0.71
CA PRO A 64 -5.17 -7.97 1.41
C PRO A 64 -4.08 -8.80 2.09
N GLY A 65 -2.85 -8.82 1.55
CA GLY A 65 -1.71 -9.48 2.20
C GLY A 65 -1.45 -8.96 3.61
N TRP A 66 -1.42 -7.64 3.80
CA TRP A 66 -1.28 -7.05 5.14
C TRP A 66 -2.52 -7.23 5.99
N LEU A 67 -3.71 -6.92 5.48
CA LEU A 67 -4.92 -6.90 6.29
C LEU A 67 -5.37 -8.30 6.73
N LEU A 68 -5.21 -9.31 5.88
CA LEU A 68 -5.70 -10.66 6.18
C LEU A 68 -4.61 -11.60 6.69
N ARG A 69 -3.39 -11.57 6.13
CA ARG A 69 -2.33 -12.50 6.57
C ARG A 69 -1.61 -12.04 7.84
N ARG A 70 -1.40 -10.72 8.00
CA ARG A 70 -0.74 -10.17 9.19
C ARG A 70 -1.76 -9.85 10.27
N TRP A 71 -2.80 -9.10 9.93
CA TRP A 71 -3.78 -8.63 10.92
C TRP A 71 -5.00 -9.52 11.10
N GLY A 72 -5.14 -10.58 10.29
CA GLY A 72 -6.37 -11.39 10.24
C GLY A 72 -6.83 -11.91 11.59
N ASN A 73 -5.90 -12.40 12.43
CA ASN A 73 -6.24 -12.93 13.75
C ASN A 73 -6.81 -11.86 14.70
N GLN A 74 -6.36 -10.61 14.59
CA GLN A 74 -6.84 -9.51 15.43
C GLN A 74 -8.08 -8.82 14.87
N LEU A 75 -8.22 -8.77 13.54
CA LEU A 75 -9.34 -8.12 12.86
C LEU A 75 -10.56 -9.05 12.71
N PHE A 76 -10.32 -10.35 12.60
CA PHE A 76 -11.34 -11.36 12.33
C PHE A 76 -11.13 -12.57 13.27
N PRO A 77 -11.33 -12.41 14.59
CA PRO A 77 -11.08 -13.46 15.57
C PRO A 77 -11.94 -14.71 15.37
N ASP A 78 -13.12 -14.55 14.75
CA ASP A 78 -14.02 -15.65 14.39
C ASP A 78 -13.66 -16.33 13.04
N GLY A 79 -12.53 -15.95 12.46
CA GLY A 79 -12.01 -16.46 11.19
C GLY A 79 -12.31 -15.56 9.99
N LEU A 80 -11.57 -15.80 8.90
CA LEU A 80 -11.61 -14.97 7.69
C LEU A 80 -12.81 -15.26 6.76
N GLN A 81 -13.54 -16.35 6.97
CA GLN A 81 -14.57 -16.84 6.04
C GLN A 81 -14.06 -16.79 4.57
N ASP A 82 -14.88 -16.28 3.64
CA ASP A 82 -14.52 -16.15 2.22
C ASP A 82 -13.46 -15.06 1.94
N LEU A 83 -13.16 -14.17 2.91
CA LEU A 83 -12.17 -13.09 2.73
C LEU A 83 -10.77 -13.65 2.52
N GLY A 84 -10.45 -14.82 3.07
CA GLY A 84 -9.13 -15.44 2.93
C GLY A 84 -8.66 -15.56 1.47
N GLN A 85 -9.59 -15.76 0.54
CA GLN A 85 -9.31 -15.85 -0.90
C GLN A 85 -8.79 -14.54 -1.50
N LEU A 86 -9.08 -13.39 -0.90
CA LEU A 86 -8.54 -12.09 -1.34
C LEU A 86 -7.03 -12.00 -1.12
N ALA A 87 -6.52 -12.69 -0.10
CA ALA A 87 -5.10 -12.74 0.19
C ALA A 87 -4.38 -13.89 -0.53
N GLU A 88 -5.06 -14.70 -1.33
CA GLU A 88 -4.40 -15.73 -2.16
C GLU A 88 -3.61 -15.10 -3.30
N TYR A 89 -2.32 -15.41 -3.37
CA TYR A 89 -1.47 -15.05 -4.50
C TYR A 89 -0.35 -16.09 -4.65
N LYS A 90 0.12 -16.26 -5.88
CA LYS A 90 1.30 -17.06 -6.21
C LYS A 90 2.51 -16.15 -6.14
N LYS A 91 3.43 -16.44 -5.22
CA LYS A 91 4.71 -15.72 -5.14
C LYS A 91 5.47 -15.93 -6.46
N SER A 92 5.92 -14.86 -7.09
CA SER A 92 6.83 -14.96 -8.24
C SER A 92 8.28 -14.87 -7.78
N ASP A 93 9.21 -15.32 -8.62
CA ASP A 93 10.65 -15.23 -8.34
C ASP A 93 11.17 -13.78 -8.31
N LYS A 94 10.37 -12.82 -8.81
CA LYS A 94 10.77 -11.42 -9.02
C LYS A 94 10.10 -10.45 -8.03
N GLY A 95 9.14 -10.90 -7.22
CA GLY A 95 8.49 -10.06 -6.22
C GLY A 95 7.23 -10.66 -5.59
N TRP A 96 6.57 -9.86 -4.76
CA TRP A 96 5.27 -10.17 -4.17
C TRP A 96 4.20 -9.43 -4.97
N TRP A 97 3.61 -10.10 -5.96
CA TRP A 97 2.50 -9.60 -6.76
C TRP A 97 1.49 -10.71 -7.06
N LEU A 98 0.36 -10.38 -7.69
CA LEU A 98 -0.70 -11.33 -8.01
C LEU A 98 -0.24 -12.35 -9.07
N ASP A 99 -0.83 -13.54 -9.03
CA ASP A 99 -0.54 -14.62 -9.99
C ASP A 99 -0.88 -14.18 -11.42
N GLU A 100 0.15 -14.03 -12.27
CA GLU A 100 0.01 -13.56 -13.66
C GLU A 100 -0.80 -14.54 -14.55
N GLU A 101 -0.86 -15.83 -14.19
CA GLU A 101 -1.69 -16.81 -14.90
C GLU A 101 -3.17 -16.67 -14.52
N ARG A 102 -3.44 -16.31 -13.25
CA ARG A 102 -4.81 -16.14 -12.71
C ARG A 102 -5.39 -14.75 -13.00
N TYR A 103 -4.54 -13.73 -13.07
CA TYR A 103 -4.92 -12.34 -13.28
C TYR A 103 -4.15 -11.75 -14.47
N PRO A 104 -4.39 -12.26 -15.70
CA PRO A 104 -3.57 -11.91 -16.86
C PRO A 104 -3.85 -10.51 -17.39
N ASN A 105 -4.99 -9.88 -17.08
CA ASN A 105 -5.38 -8.60 -17.67
C ASN A 105 -5.41 -7.46 -16.64
N LEU A 106 -5.25 -6.23 -17.11
CA LEU A 106 -5.32 -5.03 -16.27
C LEU A 106 -6.65 -4.93 -15.50
N SER A 107 -7.77 -5.32 -16.10
CA SER A 107 -9.08 -5.34 -15.44
C SER A 107 -9.09 -6.22 -14.20
N ASP A 108 -8.42 -7.38 -14.26
CA ASP A 108 -8.35 -8.34 -13.16
C ASP A 108 -7.53 -7.76 -12.00
N LEU A 109 -6.42 -7.09 -12.33
CA LEU A 109 -5.56 -6.42 -11.35
C LEU A 109 -6.26 -5.22 -10.70
N LEU A 110 -7.00 -4.42 -11.48
CA LEU A 110 -7.80 -3.32 -10.98
C LEU A 110 -8.93 -3.81 -10.08
N GLN A 111 -9.59 -4.92 -10.42
CA GLN A 111 -10.60 -5.53 -9.55
C GLN A 111 -9.97 -5.94 -8.21
N LYS A 112 -8.79 -6.55 -8.22
CA LYS A 112 -8.09 -6.91 -6.97
C LYS A 112 -7.66 -5.70 -6.14
N LEU A 113 -7.21 -4.63 -6.77
CA LEU A 113 -6.97 -3.36 -6.09
C LEU A 113 -8.25 -2.83 -5.45
N GLN A 114 -9.37 -2.87 -6.18
CA GLN A 114 -10.67 -2.43 -5.66
C GLN A 114 -11.11 -3.28 -4.46
N ASP A 115 -11.01 -4.62 -4.55
CA ASP A 115 -11.36 -5.53 -3.46
C ASP A 115 -10.53 -5.24 -2.20
N GLY A 116 -9.21 -5.04 -2.36
CA GLY A 116 -8.31 -4.69 -1.25
C GLY A 116 -8.64 -3.33 -0.62
N LEU A 117 -8.99 -2.33 -1.42
CA LEU A 117 -9.41 -1.01 -0.93
C LEU A 117 -10.79 -1.04 -0.27
N ASN A 118 -11.71 -1.87 -0.76
CA ASN A 118 -13.02 -2.07 -0.14
C ASN A 118 -12.87 -2.75 1.22
N LEU A 119 -12.01 -3.78 1.33
CA LEU A 119 -11.66 -4.41 2.60
C LEU A 119 -11.06 -3.40 3.58
N ALA A 120 -10.12 -2.56 3.12
CA ALA A 120 -9.51 -1.52 3.93
C ALA A 120 -10.56 -0.54 4.48
N GLN A 121 -11.47 -0.04 3.63
CA GLN A 121 -12.56 0.86 4.03
C GLN A 121 -13.54 0.18 4.99
N GLN A 122 -13.89 -1.08 4.75
CA GLN A 122 -14.76 -1.84 5.66
C GLN A 122 -14.14 -1.93 7.05
N ILE A 123 -12.86 -2.28 7.16
CA ILE A 123 -12.15 -2.32 8.45
C ILE A 123 -12.18 -0.93 9.10
N LEU A 124 -11.78 0.12 8.37
CA LEU A 124 -11.78 1.50 8.88
C LEU A 124 -13.15 1.97 9.38
N SER A 125 -14.25 1.56 8.73
CA SER A 125 -15.62 1.90 9.15
C SER A 125 -16.05 1.24 10.47
N THR A 126 -15.35 0.18 10.89
CA THR A 126 -15.63 -0.56 12.14
C THR A 126 -14.65 -0.26 13.25
N GLU A 127 -13.50 0.32 12.91
CA GLU A 127 -12.43 0.66 13.84
C GLU A 127 -12.52 2.13 14.27
N THR A 128 -11.91 2.45 15.40
CA THR A 128 -11.73 3.81 15.93
C THR A 128 -10.24 4.11 16.04
N LEU A 129 -9.87 5.39 16.15
CA LEU A 129 -8.47 5.77 16.35
C LEU A 129 -7.81 5.05 17.54
N GLY A 130 -8.56 4.89 18.64
CA GLY A 130 -8.11 4.16 19.82
C GLY A 130 -7.84 2.68 19.52
N SER A 131 -8.79 2.01 18.86
CA SER A 131 -8.63 0.59 18.53
C SER A 131 -7.51 0.34 17.50
N LEU A 132 -7.33 1.23 16.53
CA LEU A 132 -6.21 1.22 15.57
C LEU A 132 -4.84 1.33 16.27
N ARG A 133 -4.76 2.10 17.36
CA ARG A 133 -3.54 2.30 18.13
C ARG A 133 -3.22 1.17 19.10
N THR A 134 -4.25 0.54 19.68
CA THR A 134 -4.05 -0.55 20.64
C THR A 134 -3.73 -1.88 19.98
N LYS A 135 -4.21 -2.09 18.73
CA LYS A 135 -3.86 -3.27 17.94
C LYS A 135 -2.41 -3.15 17.47
N GLU A 136 -1.59 -4.13 17.84
CA GLU A 136 -0.15 -4.14 17.56
C GLU A 136 0.30 -5.53 17.10
N GLU A 137 1.10 -5.58 16.04
CA GLU A 137 1.67 -6.82 15.50
C GLU A 137 3.20 -6.80 15.61
N PRO A 138 3.82 -7.88 16.13
CA PRO A 138 5.27 -8.02 16.10
C PRO A 138 5.77 -8.19 14.66
N ARG A 139 6.92 -7.58 14.39
CA ARG A 139 7.65 -7.71 13.14
C ARG A 139 9.12 -8.05 13.42
N PRO A 140 9.42 -9.34 13.68
CA PRO A 140 10.81 -9.79 13.68
C PRO A 140 11.44 -9.58 12.29
N ASP A 141 12.77 -9.52 12.25
CA ASP A 141 13.55 -9.36 11.02
C ASP A 141 13.18 -8.13 10.18
N THR A 142 12.80 -7.04 10.85
CA THR A 142 12.63 -5.72 10.24
C THR A 142 13.94 -5.30 9.55
N PRO A 143 13.96 -5.13 8.21
CA PRO A 143 15.19 -4.82 7.50
C PRO A 143 15.84 -3.53 8.02
N PRO A 144 17.17 -3.43 8.13
CA PRO A 144 17.81 -2.22 8.66
C PRO A 144 17.44 -0.92 7.93
N HIS A 145 17.16 -0.98 6.62
CA HIS A 145 16.73 0.18 5.84
C HIS A 145 15.31 0.68 6.21
N TRP A 146 14.53 -0.09 6.99
CA TRP A 146 13.26 0.35 7.54
C TRP A 146 13.39 1.42 8.64
N ALA A 147 14.60 1.73 9.11
CA ALA A 147 14.80 2.87 10.01
C ALA A 147 14.23 4.17 9.40
N TRP A 148 14.44 4.40 8.09
CA TRP A 148 13.89 5.57 7.40
C TRP A 148 12.40 5.42 7.07
N PHE A 149 11.90 4.18 6.96
CA PHE A 149 10.46 3.94 6.85
C PHE A 149 9.75 4.42 8.11
N ALA A 150 10.33 4.19 9.29
CA ALA A 150 9.78 4.68 10.55
C ALA A 150 9.67 6.23 10.57
N ASP A 151 10.56 6.95 9.91
CA ASP A 151 10.51 8.42 9.83
C ASP A 151 9.25 8.94 9.11
N ALA A 152 8.66 8.16 8.20
CA ALA A 152 7.38 8.50 7.56
C ALA A 152 6.16 8.26 8.47
N HIS A 153 6.35 7.58 9.60
CA HIS A 153 5.28 7.20 10.53
C HIS A 153 5.42 8.00 11.83
N PRO A 154 4.65 9.08 12.03
CA PRO A 154 4.78 9.91 13.23
C PRO A 154 4.42 9.17 14.53
N THR A 155 3.60 8.11 14.42
CA THR A 155 3.21 7.24 15.53
C THR A 155 3.12 5.79 15.06
N GLY A 156 3.02 4.87 16.02
CA GLY A 156 2.57 3.50 15.75
C GLY A 156 3.65 2.55 15.22
N ILE A 157 4.91 2.97 15.21
CA ILE A 157 6.08 2.09 15.04
C ILE A 157 6.98 2.29 16.26
N ARG A 158 7.37 1.19 16.90
CA ARG A 158 8.38 1.21 17.96
C ARG A 158 9.35 0.05 17.80
N TRP A 159 10.61 0.29 18.15
CA TRP A 159 11.65 -0.73 18.14
C TRP A 159 11.59 -1.56 19.42
N HIS A 160 11.94 -2.84 19.32
CA HIS A 160 12.15 -3.67 20.50
C HIS A 160 13.38 -3.18 21.26
N GLU A 161 13.26 -3.05 22.59
CA GLU A 161 14.30 -2.42 23.42
C GLU A 161 15.64 -3.19 23.40
N SER A 162 15.57 -4.52 23.29
CA SER A 162 16.73 -5.41 23.39
C SER A 162 16.98 -6.34 22.20
N ILE A 163 16.07 -6.42 21.21
CA ILE A 163 16.20 -7.33 20.07
C ILE A 163 16.48 -6.50 18.81
N PRO A 164 17.68 -6.61 18.21
CA PRO A 164 18.00 -5.92 16.96
C PRO A 164 17.01 -6.30 15.85
N ASN A 165 16.71 -5.35 14.96
CA ASN A 165 15.85 -5.60 13.79
C ASN A 165 14.46 -6.13 14.15
N PHE A 166 13.95 -5.81 15.33
CA PHE A 166 12.59 -6.16 15.72
C PHE A 166 11.80 -4.87 15.93
N THR A 167 10.69 -4.74 15.23
CA THR A 167 9.73 -3.65 15.46
C THR A 167 8.37 -4.19 15.85
N TYR A 168 7.59 -3.33 16.50
CA TYR A 168 6.16 -3.51 16.64
C TYR A 168 5.47 -2.43 15.81
N ILE A 169 4.43 -2.84 15.07
CA ILE A 169 3.65 -1.95 14.22
C ILE A 169 2.19 -1.99 14.64
N SER A 170 1.62 -0.81 14.87
CA SER A 170 0.19 -0.66 15.13
C SER A 170 -0.63 -0.81 13.85
N LEU A 171 -1.93 -1.05 14.01
CA LEU A 171 -2.83 -1.05 12.87
C LEU A 171 -2.96 0.37 12.27
N GLU A 172 -2.89 1.42 13.09
CA GLU A 172 -2.80 2.83 12.64
C GLU A 172 -1.63 3.05 11.67
N ALA A 173 -0.42 2.63 12.05
CA ALA A 173 0.76 2.73 11.19
C ALA A 173 0.65 1.83 9.95
N THR A 174 -0.03 0.68 10.06
CA THR A 174 -0.30 -0.17 8.90
C THR A 174 -1.18 0.54 7.87
N PHE A 175 -2.26 1.21 8.26
CA PHE A 175 -3.10 1.93 7.30
C PHE A 175 -2.36 3.10 6.63
N ARG A 176 -1.50 3.83 7.37
CA ARG A 176 -0.57 4.79 6.75
C ARG A 176 0.34 4.11 5.73
N HIS A 177 0.91 2.96 6.08
CA HIS A 177 1.83 2.23 5.21
C HIS A 177 1.14 1.80 3.92
N LEU A 178 -0.06 1.23 4.03
CA LEU A 178 -0.90 0.84 2.89
C LEU A 178 -1.16 2.03 1.96
N TYR A 179 -1.55 3.19 2.50
CA TYR A 179 -1.76 4.40 1.70
C TYR A 179 -0.47 4.88 1.03
N PHE A 180 0.64 4.96 1.77
CA PHE A 180 1.93 5.43 1.25
C PHE A 180 2.49 4.54 0.14
N GLU A 181 2.29 3.22 0.24
CA GLU A 181 2.67 2.27 -0.80
C GLU A 181 1.84 2.52 -2.08
N VAL A 182 0.51 2.65 -1.97
CA VAL A 182 -0.34 2.91 -3.14
C VAL A 182 0.07 4.20 -3.87
N ILE A 183 0.26 5.32 -3.16
CA ILE A 183 0.66 6.58 -3.82
C ILE A 183 2.08 6.52 -4.40
N THR A 184 2.98 5.77 -3.76
CA THR A 184 4.34 5.54 -4.26
C THR A 184 4.33 4.76 -5.56
N HIS A 185 3.54 3.68 -5.62
CA HIS A 185 3.39 2.87 -6.82
C HIS A 185 2.65 3.64 -7.94
N LEU A 186 1.68 4.48 -7.60
CA LEU A 186 1.06 5.41 -8.54
C LEU A 186 2.09 6.41 -9.12
N TYR A 187 2.97 6.97 -8.29
CA TYR A 187 4.06 7.82 -8.77
C TYR A 187 5.03 7.06 -9.70
N ASN A 188 5.36 5.81 -9.39
CA ASN A 188 6.16 4.97 -10.28
C ASN A 188 5.49 4.76 -11.65
N ILE A 189 4.17 4.50 -11.67
CA ILE A 189 3.40 4.40 -12.92
C ILE A 189 3.56 5.69 -13.75
N GLN A 190 3.45 6.87 -13.12
CA GLN A 190 3.63 8.14 -13.80
C GLN A 190 5.04 8.31 -14.40
N ARG A 191 6.08 7.92 -13.66
CA ARG A 191 7.46 7.95 -14.16
C ARG A 191 7.69 6.99 -15.32
N ILE A 192 7.12 5.79 -15.25
CA ILE A 192 7.14 4.80 -16.33
C ILE A 192 6.40 5.32 -17.57
N LYS A 193 5.28 6.02 -17.40
CA LYS A 193 4.57 6.68 -18.49
C LYS A 193 5.43 7.77 -19.13
N LYS A 194 6.04 8.65 -18.33
CA LYS A 194 6.97 9.69 -18.83
C LYS A 194 8.14 9.08 -19.64
N ALA A 195 8.72 7.97 -19.19
CA ALA A 195 9.81 7.28 -19.89
C ALA A 195 9.39 6.75 -21.27
N GLN A 196 8.09 6.52 -21.46
CA GLN A 196 7.48 6.11 -22.72
C GLN A 196 6.90 7.29 -23.53
N ASN A 197 7.15 8.54 -23.11
CA ASN A 197 6.56 9.77 -23.68
C ASN A 197 5.02 9.83 -23.58
N LEU A 198 4.44 9.24 -22.53
CA LEU A 198 3.00 9.26 -22.25
C LEU A 198 2.64 10.35 -21.24
N HIS A 199 1.43 10.90 -21.36
CA HIS A 199 0.92 11.91 -20.43
C HIS A 199 0.43 11.30 -19.10
N THR A 200 0.73 11.97 -17.99
CA THR A 200 0.15 11.68 -16.68
C THR A 200 -1.18 12.41 -16.52
N VAL A 201 -2.13 11.85 -15.77
CA VAL A 201 -3.51 12.39 -15.71
C VAL A 201 -3.98 12.77 -14.32
N VAL A 202 -3.38 12.22 -13.25
CA VAL A 202 -3.71 12.62 -11.87
C VAL A 202 -2.54 13.33 -11.19
N ILE A 203 -2.84 14.03 -10.10
CA ILE A 203 -1.82 14.62 -9.22
C ILE A 203 -1.58 13.65 -8.07
N VAL A 204 -0.35 13.17 -7.90
CA VAL A 204 0.03 12.34 -6.77
C VAL A 204 0.41 13.24 -5.59
N PRO A 205 -0.16 13.03 -4.39
CA PRO A 205 0.19 13.82 -3.21
C PRO A 205 1.65 13.58 -2.80
N MET A 206 2.35 14.67 -2.45
CA MET A 206 3.72 14.63 -1.93
C MET A 206 3.70 14.37 -0.42
N GLU A 207 3.41 13.13 -0.04
CA GLU A 207 3.21 12.69 1.35
C GLU A 207 3.92 11.36 1.62
N GLY A 208 4.04 10.98 2.91
CA GLY A 208 4.59 9.69 3.32
C GLY A 208 6.00 9.46 2.80
N TYR A 209 6.23 8.32 2.16
CA TYR A 209 7.53 7.97 1.57
C TYR A 209 7.99 8.96 0.52
N LEU A 210 7.08 9.45 -0.31
CA LEU A 210 7.40 10.43 -1.35
C LEU A 210 7.92 11.75 -0.77
N ALA A 211 7.54 12.10 0.47
CA ALA A 211 8.01 13.32 1.14
C ALA A 211 9.36 13.16 1.85
N LEU A 212 9.89 11.94 1.99
CA LEU A 212 11.18 11.72 2.68
C LEU A 212 12.34 12.32 1.86
N PRO A 213 13.35 12.94 2.52
CA PRO A 213 14.46 13.57 1.80
C PRO A 213 15.27 12.59 0.95
N ASN A 214 15.42 11.35 1.43
CA ASN A 214 16.22 10.31 0.77
C ASN A 214 15.42 9.46 -0.21
N TRP A 215 14.13 9.76 -0.44
CA TRP A 215 13.33 9.00 -1.39
C TRP A 215 13.74 9.30 -2.84
N ASP A 216 13.93 8.24 -3.63
CA ASP A 216 14.25 8.37 -5.05
C ASP A 216 13.05 8.94 -5.83
N ARG A 217 13.18 10.21 -6.21
CA ARG A 217 12.24 10.96 -7.06
C ARG A 217 12.83 11.30 -8.43
N SER A 218 13.85 10.57 -8.89
CA SER A 218 14.40 10.73 -10.23
C SER A 218 13.30 10.62 -11.30
N GLU A 219 13.46 11.39 -12.38
CA GLU A 219 12.58 11.37 -13.56
C GLU A 219 13.39 11.02 -14.83
N PRO A 220 12.73 10.52 -15.88
CA PRO A 220 13.32 10.30 -17.21
C PRO A 220 13.92 11.52 -17.89
#